data_AF-A0A7C5KNI8-F1
#
_entry.id   AF-A0A7C5KNI8-F1
#
_cell.length_a   1.000
_cell.length_b   1.000
_cell.length_c   1.000
_cell.angle_alpha   90.00
_cell.angle_beta   90.00
_cell.angle_gamma   90.00
#
_symmetry.space_group_name_H-M   'P 1'
#
loop_
_entity.id
_entity.type
_entity.pdbx_description
1 polymer ?
#
loop_
_entity_poly.entity_id
_entity_poly.type
_entity_poly.pdbx_seq_one_letter_code
_entity_poly.pdbx_strand_id
1 'polypeptide(L)'
;MTLSERWQALAARFDALKPREQLLVVLAAVLVLLVAWDGFWHGPLSQRNRQMAESNARLAQQVSTLQATITSLEARAARDPNRQVRARLERLRAEEQRLDRRLSGLRLALIPPSEMSGLLRSVLAREPGLELVSLESLPSEVALRDEPEASDEAGEALTGEQAPEPEPLVFRHPVELRFRGSFREALAYVRRL
;
A
#
# COMPACT_ATOMS: atom_id res chain seq x y z
N MET A 1 -23.75 -77.24 -16.29
CA MET A 1 -24.25 -77.39 -14.91
C MET A 1 -25.21 -76.25 -14.62
N THR A 2 -26.48 -76.52 -14.83
CA THR A 2 -27.57 -75.56 -14.64
C THR A 2 -27.82 -75.35 -13.14
N LEU A 3 -28.41 -74.21 -12.78
CA LEU A 3 -28.73 -73.88 -11.39
C LEU A 3 -29.63 -74.95 -10.74
N SER A 4 -30.50 -75.58 -11.54
CA SER A 4 -31.40 -76.66 -11.13
C SER A 4 -30.67 -77.92 -10.65
N GLU A 5 -29.59 -78.33 -11.33
CA GLU A 5 -28.81 -79.50 -10.93
C GLU A 5 -28.10 -79.28 -9.59
N ARG A 6 -27.61 -78.05 -9.35
CA ARG A 6 -26.98 -77.69 -8.07
C ARG A 6 -27.99 -77.72 -6.93
N TRP A 7 -29.18 -77.17 -7.14
CA TRP A 7 -30.27 -77.22 -6.15
C TRP A 7 -30.69 -78.66 -5.81
N GLN A 8 -30.83 -79.51 -6.82
CA GLN A 8 -31.19 -80.91 -6.63
C GLN A 8 -30.10 -81.69 -5.87
N ALA A 9 -28.82 -81.47 -6.20
CA ALA A 9 -27.71 -82.11 -5.49
C ALA A 9 -27.61 -81.66 -4.02
N LEU A 10 -27.90 -80.38 -3.73
CA LEU A 10 -27.97 -79.88 -2.35
C LEU A 10 -29.17 -80.45 -1.59
N ALA A 11 -30.34 -80.55 -2.25
CA ALA A 11 -31.54 -81.15 -1.65
C ALA A 11 -31.33 -82.63 -1.31
N ALA A 12 -30.74 -83.41 -2.23
CA ALA A 12 -30.43 -84.82 -1.99
C ALA A 12 -29.42 -85.00 -0.84
N ARG A 13 -28.45 -84.09 -0.71
CA ARG A 13 -27.50 -84.10 0.42
C ARG A 13 -28.19 -83.77 1.73
N PHE A 14 -29.15 -82.84 1.74
CA PHE A 14 -29.93 -82.44 2.91
C PHE A 14 -30.84 -83.58 3.41
N ASP A 15 -31.47 -84.31 2.49
CA ASP A 15 -32.36 -85.45 2.79
C ASP A 15 -31.60 -86.65 3.36
N ALA A 16 -30.31 -86.79 3.02
CA ALA A 16 -29.43 -87.84 3.53
C ALA A 16 -28.92 -87.61 4.97
N LEU A 17 -29.15 -86.43 5.57
CA LEU A 17 -28.75 -86.15 6.95
C LEU A 17 -29.73 -86.74 7.96
N LYS A 18 -29.25 -86.94 9.19
CA LYS A 18 -30.10 -87.34 10.31
C LYS A 18 -31.07 -86.19 10.68
N PRO A 19 -32.26 -86.48 11.22
CA PRO A 19 -33.27 -85.45 11.53
C PRO A 19 -32.78 -84.37 12.52
N ARG A 20 -31.84 -84.72 13.40
CA ARG A 20 -31.21 -83.75 14.32
C ARG A 20 -30.26 -82.77 13.60
N GLU A 21 -29.56 -83.26 12.58
CA GLU A 21 -28.63 -82.45 11.78
C GLU A 21 -29.38 -81.54 10.81
N GLN A 22 -30.47 -82.03 10.21
CA GLN A 22 -31.40 -81.21 9.42
C GLN A 22 -31.92 -80.01 10.20
N LEU A 23 -32.30 -80.22 11.47
CA LEU A 23 -32.81 -79.16 12.34
C LEU A 23 -31.75 -78.11 12.67
N LEU A 24 -30.50 -78.52 12.91
CA LEU A 24 -29.36 -77.60 13.11
C LEU A 24 -29.03 -76.80 11.85
N VAL A 25 -29.08 -77.43 10.67
CA VAL A 25 -28.81 -76.75 9.39
C VAL A 25 -29.90 -75.73 9.07
N VAL A 26 -31.17 -76.06 9.30
CA VAL A 26 -32.28 -75.10 9.14
C VAL A 26 -32.13 -73.93 10.11
N LEU A 27 -31.81 -74.21 11.37
CA LEU A 27 -31.59 -73.16 12.37
C LEU A 27 -30.43 -72.25 11.98
N ALA A 28 -29.32 -72.81 11.51
CA ALA A 28 -28.18 -72.05 11.02
C ALA A 28 -28.53 -71.20 9.80
N ALA A 29 -29.29 -71.75 8.84
CA ALA A 29 -29.75 -71.02 7.67
C ALA A 29 -30.66 -69.84 8.05
N VAL A 30 -31.59 -70.04 8.98
CA VAL A 30 -32.46 -68.98 9.52
C VAL A 30 -31.62 -67.90 10.21
N LEU A 31 -30.62 -68.28 11.00
CA LEU A 31 -29.76 -67.35 11.72
C LEU A 31 -28.91 -66.51 10.76
N VAL A 32 -28.35 -67.12 9.71
CA VAL A 32 -27.65 -66.40 8.64
C VAL A 32 -28.60 -65.45 7.91
N LEU A 33 -29.83 -65.86 7.63
CA LEU A 33 -30.82 -65.03 6.96
C LEU A 33 -31.20 -63.81 7.82
N LEU A 34 -31.36 -63.97 9.13
CA LEU A 34 -31.63 -62.88 10.08
C LEU A 34 -30.47 -61.89 10.15
N VAL A 35 -29.24 -62.38 10.24
CA VAL A 35 -28.03 -61.53 10.26
C VAL A 35 -27.87 -60.78 8.93
N ALA A 36 -28.12 -61.45 7.79
CA ALA A 36 -28.07 -60.83 6.48
C ALA A 36 -29.15 -59.75 6.31
N TRP A 37 -30.37 -60.01 6.81
CA TRP A 37 -31.47 -59.05 6.80
C TRP A 37 -31.14 -57.80 7.62
N ASP A 38 -30.66 -57.97 8.86
CA ASP A 38 -30.31 -56.88 9.75
C ASP A 38 -29.15 -56.04 9.19
N GLY A 39 -28.09 -56.69 8.72
CA GLY A 39 -26.92 -56.04 8.14
C GLY A 39 -27.23 -55.27 6.84
N PHE A 40 -28.13 -55.78 6.00
CA PHE A 40 -28.50 -55.12 4.75
C PHE A 40 -29.41 -53.90 4.98
N TRP A 41 -30.28 -53.93 5.98
CA TRP A 41 -31.26 -52.87 6.22
C TRP A 41 -30.76 -51.75 7.15
N HIS A 42 -30.03 -52.07 8.23
CA HIS A 42 -29.65 -51.10 9.27
C HIS A 42 -28.31 -50.39 9.04
N GLY A 43 -27.35 -51.07 8.41
CA GLY A 43 -26.02 -50.52 8.12
C GLY A 43 -26.04 -49.24 7.28
N PRO A 44 -26.65 -49.23 6.07
CA PRO A 44 -26.55 -48.09 5.16
C PRO A 44 -27.38 -46.87 5.62
N LEU A 45 -28.50 -47.07 6.33
CA LEU A 45 -29.31 -45.95 6.81
C LEU A 45 -28.63 -45.19 7.95
N SER A 46 -28.04 -45.90 8.92
CA SER A 46 -27.38 -45.28 10.07
C SER A 46 -26.14 -44.48 9.65
N GLN A 47 -25.37 -44.99 8.69
CA GLN A 47 -24.19 -44.30 8.17
C GLN A 47 -24.56 -43.01 7.43
N ARG A 48 -25.60 -43.05 6.59
CA ARG A 48 -26.10 -41.84 5.90
C ARG A 48 -26.60 -40.80 6.89
N ASN A 49 -27.34 -41.22 7.92
CA ASN A 49 -27.88 -40.29 8.91
C ASN A 49 -26.76 -39.64 9.73
N ARG A 50 -25.71 -40.39 10.08
CA ARG A 50 -24.51 -39.84 10.74
C ARG A 50 -23.77 -38.85 9.85
N GLN A 51 -23.58 -39.15 8.57
CA GLN A 51 -22.94 -38.23 7.62
C GLN A 51 -23.72 -36.92 7.47
N MET A 52 -25.05 -36.99 7.42
CA MET A 52 -25.91 -35.80 7.35
C MET A 52 -25.90 -35.00 8.66
N ALA A 53 -25.85 -35.67 9.81
CA ALA A 53 -25.71 -35.00 11.10
C ALA A 53 -24.35 -34.29 11.22
N GLU A 54 -23.27 -34.94 10.80
CA GLU A 54 -21.93 -34.35 10.77
C GLU A 54 -21.84 -33.16 9.80
N SER A 55 -22.44 -33.25 8.61
CA SER A 55 -22.47 -32.14 7.67
C SER A 55 -23.25 -30.95 8.25
N ASN A 56 -24.43 -31.18 8.84
CA ASN A 56 -25.19 -30.13 9.51
C ASN A 56 -24.41 -29.48 10.65
N ALA A 57 -23.71 -30.27 11.47
CA ALA A 57 -22.87 -29.74 12.55
C ALA A 57 -21.74 -28.84 12.00
N ARG A 58 -21.08 -29.26 10.91
CA ARG A 58 -20.04 -28.46 10.24
C ARG A 58 -20.61 -27.17 9.65
N LEU A 59 -21.77 -27.23 8.99
CA LEU A 59 -22.43 -26.04 8.45
C LEU A 59 -22.82 -25.06 9.58
N ALA A 60 -23.37 -25.56 10.69
CA ALA A 60 -23.72 -24.73 11.84
C ALA A 60 -22.48 -24.02 12.43
N GLN A 61 -21.36 -24.72 12.52
CA GLN A 61 -20.08 -24.13 12.94
C GLN A 61 -19.61 -23.04 11.96
N GLN A 62 -19.68 -23.29 10.66
CA GLN A 62 -19.31 -22.29 9.64
C GLN A 62 -20.19 -21.04 9.69
N VAL A 63 -21.49 -21.21 9.89
CA VAL A 63 -22.41 -20.07 10.08
C VAL A 63 -22.02 -19.27 11.32
N SER A 64 -21.73 -19.94 12.43
CA SER A 64 -21.29 -19.27 13.66
C SER A 64 -19.97 -18.49 13.47
N THR A 65 -19.00 -19.04 12.76
CA THR A 65 -17.71 -18.36 12.53
C THR A 65 -17.85 -17.18 11.57
N LEU A 66 -18.69 -17.31 10.54
CA LEU A 66 -19.01 -16.19 9.64
C LEU A 66 -19.73 -15.08 10.39
N GLN A 67 -20.69 -15.40 11.26
CA GLN A 67 -21.38 -14.40 12.07
C GLN A 67 -20.42 -13.67 13.02
N ALA A 68 -19.50 -14.39 13.65
CA ALA A 68 -18.45 -13.78 14.48
C ALA A 68 -17.52 -12.87 13.65
N THR A 69 -17.23 -13.26 12.40
CA THR A 69 -16.42 -12.45 11.49
C THR A 69 -17.14 -11.16 11.09
N ILE A 70 -18.42 -11.26 10.71
CA ILE A 70 -19.26 -10.11 10.34
C ILE A 70 -19.36 -9.13 11.51
N THR A 71 -19.71 -9.60 12.70
CA THR A 71 -19.80 -8.74 13.90
C THR A 71 -18.46 -8.07 14.23
N SER A 72 -17.33 -8.77 14.04
CA SER A 72 -16.00 -8.17 14.22
C SER A 72 -15.68 -7.10 13.16
N LEU A 73 -16.11 -7.32 11.91
CA LEU A 73 -15.93 -6.36 10.82
C LEU A 73 -16.84 -5.14 11.01
N GLU A 74 -18.09 -5.33 11.44
CA GLU A 74 -19.01 -4.25 11.78
C GLU A 74 -18.49 -3.41 12.94
N ALA A 75 -17.96 -4.05 13.99
CA ALA A 75 -17.34 -3.35 15.12
C ALA A 75 -16.10 -2.54 14.68
N ARG A 76 -15.32 -3.06 13.73
CA ARG A 76 -14.19 -2.33 13.12
C ARG A 76 -14.65 -1.22 12.19
N ALA A 77 -15.72 -1.41 11.43
CA ALA A 77 -16.29 -0.41 10.53
C ALA A 77 -16.94 0.75 11.32
N ALA A 78 -17.58 0.45 12.45
CA ALA A 78 -18.14 1.46 13.36
C ALA A 78 -17.07 2.38 13.94
N ARG A 79 -15.85 1.87 14.14
CA ARG A 79 -14.68 2.69 14.44
C ARG A 79 -14.02 3.14 13.14
N ASP A 80 -14.60 4.15 12.48
CA ASP A 80 -14.15 4.71 11.19
C ASP A 80 -12.64 4.46 10.92
N PRO A 81 -12.31 3.38 10.19
CA PRO A 81 -10.92 2.95 10.02
C PRO A 81 -10.13 3.96 9.18
N ASN A 82 -10.85 4.80 8.43
CA ASN A 82 -10.28 5.82 7.59
C ASN A 82 -10.05 7.13 8.34
N ARG A 83 -10.50 7.28 9.59
CA ARG A 83 -10.34 8.52 10.35
C ARG A 83 -8.88 8.94 10.50
N GLN A 84 -7.99 7.99 10.80
CA GLN A 84 -6.56 8.27 10.93
C GLN A 84 -5.92 8.63 9.58
N VAL A 85 -6.30 7.93 8.51
CA VAL A 85 -5.82 8.19 7.15
C VAL A 85 -6.30 9.56 6.66
N ARG A 86 -7.58 9.90 6.88
CA ARG A 86 -8.16 11.22 6.60
C ARG A 86 -7.45 12.32 7.36
N ALA A 87 -7.22 12.15 8.66
CA ALA A 87 -6.48 13.12 9.47
C ALA A 87 -5.04 13.33 8.97
N ARG A 88 -4.35 12.25 8.55
CA ARG A 88 -3.01 12.37 7.95
C ARG A 88 -3.04 13.11 6.62
N LEU A 89 -4.03 12.81 5.79
CA LEU A 89 -4.21 13.44 4.49
C LEU A 89 -4.57 14.93 4.61
N GLU A 90 -5.37 15.31 5.60
CA GLU A 90 -5.63 16.72 5.93
C GLU A 90 -4.37 17.44 6.41
N ARG A 91 -3.55 16.82 7.26
CA ARG A 91 -2.26 17.40 7.71
C ARG A 91 -1.30 17.61 6.55
N LEU A 92 -1.11 16.61 5.70
CA LEU A 92 -0.21 16.71 4.54
C LEU A 92 -0.66 17.82 3.57
N ARG A 93 -1.97 17.94 3.32
CA ARG A 93 -2.51 19.04 2.50
C ARG A 93 -2.27 20.42 3.13
N ALA A 94 -2.39 20.52 4.45
CA ALA A 94 -2.09 21.77 5.16
C ALA A 94 -0.61 22.14 5.07
N GLU A 95 0.29 21.15 5.15
CA GLU A 95 1.73 21.34 4.96
C GLU A 95 2.07 21.78 3.54
N GLU A 96 1.47 21.14 2.53
CA GLU A 96 1.64 21.52 1.12
C GLU A 96 1.24 22.98 0.89
N GLN A 97 0.06 23.39 1.37
CA GLN A 97 -0.41 24.77 1.26
C GLN A 97 0.49 25.76 2.00
N ARG A 98 1.04 25.38 3.16
CA ARG A 98 1.99 26.22 3.89
C ARG A 98 3.29 26.39 3.12
N LEU A 99 3.79 25.32 2.52
CA LEU A 99 5.01 25.34 1.73
C LEU A 99 4.82 26.17 0.45
N ASP A 100 3.69 26.03 -0.24
CA ASP A 100 3.39 26.82 -1.44
C ASP A 100 3.26 28.33 -1.14
N ARG A 101 2.69 28.71 0.01
CA ARG A 101 2.70 30.10 0.48
C ARG A 101 4.11 30.62 0.76
N ARG A 102 4.99 29.79 1.33
CA ARG A 102 6.40 30.17 1.57
C ARG A 102 7.14 30.36 0.25
N LEU A 103 6.94 29.45 -0.70
CA LEU A 103 7.56 29.51 -2.02
C LEU A 103 7.06 30.70 -2.84
N SER A 104 5.77 31.02 -2.80
CA SER A 104 5.24 32.23 -3.46
C SER A 104 5.75 33.52 -2.83
N GLY A 105 5.92 33.56 -1.50
CA GLY A 105 6.60 34.67 -0.82
C GLY A 105 8.07 34.82 -1.23
N LEU A 106 8.80 33.71 -1.41
CA LEU A 106 10.19 33.70 -1.88
C LEU A 106 10.32 34.07 -3.37
N ARG A 107 9.37 33.69 -4.22
CA ARG A 107 9.37 34.03 -5.66
C ARG A 107 9.26 35.53 -5.93
N LEU A 108 8.67 36.31 -5.01
CA LEU A 108 8.70 37.78 -5.10
C LEU A 108 10.10 38.35 -4.82
N ALA A 109 10.96 37.63 -4.11
CA ALA A 109 12.33 38.03 -3.79
C ALA A 109 13.38 37.46 -4.77
N LEU A 110 13.07 36.39 -5.50
CA LEU A 110 13.99 35.72 -6.44
C LEU A 110 13.45 35.78 -7.87
N ILE A 111 13.78 36.84 -8.59
CA ILE A 111 13.62 36.91 -10.06
C ILE A 111 14.56 35.85 -10.69
N PRO A 112 14.08 34.96 -11.57
CA PRO A 112 14.93 33.99 -12.25
C PRO A 112 16.03 34.67 -13.07
N PRO A 113 17.32 34.29 -12.94
CA PRO A 113 18.44 34.95 -13.61
C PRO A 113 18.36 34.90 -15.14
N SER A 114 17.64 33.92 -15.70
CA SER A 114 17.39 33.79 -17.15
C SER A 114 16.57 34.94 -17.73
N GLU A 115 15.71 35.59 -16.94
CA GLU A 115 14.81 36.66 -17.42
C GLU A 115 15.35 38.08 -17.17
N MET A 116 16.38 38.23 -16.34
CA MET A 116 17.00 39.55 -16.07
C MET A 116 17.65 40.19 -17.30
N SER A 117 18.27 39.40 -18.18
CA SER A 117 18.97 39.90 -19.37
C SER A 117 18.01 40.57 -20.37
N GLY A 118 16.80 40.04 -20.51
CA GLY A 118 15.74 40.59 -21.36
C GLY A 118 15.16 41.89 -20.80
N LEU A 119 14.91 41.92 -19.49
CA LEU A 119 14.41 43.11 -18.79
C LEU A 119 15.42 44.27 -18.83
N LEU A 120 16.69 44.02 -18.52
CA LEU A 120 17.76 45.02 -18.59
C LEU A 120 17.91 45.58 -20.01
N ARG A 121 17.83 44.72 -21.04
CA ARG A 121 17.85 45.15 -22.44
C ARG A 121 16.64 46.04 -22.79
N SER A 122 15.45 45.72 -22.29
CA SER A 122 14.23 46.50 -22.55
C SER A 122 14.21 47.86 -21.84
N VAL A 123 14.83 47.96 -20.67
CA VAL A 123 14.97 49.24 -19.94
C VAL A 123 15.96 50.14 -20.66
N LEU A 124 17.06 49.56 -21.17
CA LEU A 124 18.10 50.31 -21.87
C LEU A 124 17.70 50.74 -23.28
N ALA A 125 16.92 49.92 -24.00
CA ALA A 125 16.39 50.25 -25.33
C ALA A 125 15.38 51.40 -25.32
N ARG A 126 14.97 51.89 -24.14
CA ARG A 126 13.97 52.95 -23.97
C ARG A 126 14.58 54.36 -23.88
N GLU A 127 15.89 54.48 -23.81
CA GLU A 127 16.63 55.75 -23.77
C GLU A 127 17.39 55.97 -25.11
N PRO A 128 16.98 56.91 -25.96
CA PRO A 128 17.68 57.22 -27.21
C PRO A 128 18.98 57.99 -26.91
N GLY A 129 20.12 57.30 -26.94
CA GLY A 129 21.45 57.94 -26.83
C GLY A 129 22.55 57.09 -26.19
N LEU A 130 22.17 56.04 -25.45
CA LEU A 130 23.12 55.13 -24.78
C LEU A 130 23.22 53.80 -25.54
N GLU A 131 24.42 53.51 -26.05
CA GLU A 131 24.73 52.23 -26.70
C GLU A 131 25.40 51.29 -25.69
N LEU A 132 24.84 50.10 -25.50
CA LEU A 132 25.43 49.06 -24.66
C LEU A 132 26.65 48.47 -25.37
N VAL A 133 27.83 48.63 -24.79
CA VAL A 133 29.09 48.14 -25.37
C VAL A 133 29.41 46.74 -24.90
N SER A 134 29.17 46.44 -23.62
CA SER A 134 29.35 45.10 -23.06
C SER A 134 28.50 44.91 -21.80
N LEU A 135 28.02 43.69 -21.61
CA LEU A 135 27.36 43.21 -20.39
C LEU A 135 28.07 41.93 -19.97
N GLU A 136 28.75 41.98 -18.84
CA GLU A 136 29.53 40.85 -18.32
C GLU A 136 28.92 40.44 -16.97
N SER A 137 28.46 39.19 -16.89
CA SER A 137 27.99 38.62 -15.63
C SER A 137 29.20 38.12 -14.85
N LEU A 138 29.41 38.66 -13.67
CA LEU A 138 30.49 38.19 -12.78
C LEU A 138 30.06 36.90 -12.08
N PRO A 139 31.02 36.09 -11.58
CA PRO A 139 30.72 34.87 -10.85
C PRO A 139 29.83 35.16 -9.63
N SER A 140 28.87 34.26 -9.37
CA SER A 140 27.90 34.42 -8.30
C SER A 140 28.56 34.43 -6.92
N GLU A 141 28.22 35.42 -6.10
CA GLU A 141 28.70 35.54 -4.73
C GLU A 141 27.59 35.15 -3.75
N VAL A 142 27.93 34.46 -2.66
CA VAL A 142 26.96 34.09 -1.62
C VAL A 142 26.57 35.34 -0.84
N ALA A 143 25.29 35.70 -0.88
CA ALA A 143 24.77 36.97 -0.41
C ALA A 143 24.60 37.03 1.11
N LEU A 144 24.20 35.90 1.69
CA LEU A 144 23.98 35.75 3.12
C LEU A 144 24.54 34.38 3.52
N ARG A 145 25.62 34.42 4.29
CA ARG A 145 25.92 33.39 5.28
C ARG A 145 25.47 34.02 6.59
N ASP A 146 24.50 33.44 7.29
CA ASP A 146 24.29 33.82 8.68
C ASP A 146 25.59 33.44 9.41
N GLU A 147 26.44 34.44 9.70
CA GLU A 147 27.58 34.24 10.59
C GLU A 147 27.04 33.89 11.98
N PRO A 148 27.39 32.74 12.57
CA PRO A 148 27.32 32.63 14.00
C PRO A 148 28.44 33.53 14.55
N GLU A 149 28.08 34.44 15.45
CA GLU A 149 29.04 35.25 16.18
C GLU A 149 30.17 34.37 16.72
N ALA A 150 31.40 34.86 16.52
CA ALA A 150 32.59 34.27 17.06
C ALA A 150 32.49 34.20 18.60
N SER A 151 32.45 32.97 19.12
CA SER A 151 32.92 32.66 20.46
C SER A 151 33.97 31.56 20.33
N ASP A 152 35.22 31.97 20.54
CA ASP A 152 36.35 31.10 20.81
C ASP A 152 35.99 30.08 21.89
N GLU A 153 36.16 28.79 21.60
CA GLU A 153 36.89 27.85 22.45
C GLU A 153 37.04 26.49 21.73
N ALA A 154 38.29 26.05 21.60
CA ALA A 154 38.67 24.78 20.99
C ALA A 154 38.37 23.60 21.92
N GLY A 155 37.87 22.48 21.36
CA GLY A 155 37.76 21.22 22.09
C GLY A 155 37.07 20.11 21.30
N GLU A 156 37.88 19.26 20.67
CA GLU A 156 37.69 17.84 20.30
C GLU A 156 36.27 17.24 20.22
N ALA A 157 35.92 16.67 19.06
CA ALA A 157 35.87 15.21 18.83
C ALA A 157 34.88 14.80 17.71
N LEU A 158 35.45 14.12 16.70
CA LEU A 158 34.97 12.90 16.03
C LEU A 158 33.53 12.84 15.46
N THR A 159 33.51 12.85 14.12
CA THR A 159 32.79 11.89 13.25
C THR A 159 31.39 11.41 13.70
N GLY A 160 30.38 12.09 13.16
CA GLY A 160 29.02 11.60 13.01
C GLY A 160 28.46 12.10 11.68
N GLU A 161 28.34 11.21 10.71
CA GLU A 161 27.79 11.45 9.37
C GLU A 161 26.31 11.86 9.49
N GLN A 162 26.05 13.15 9.56
CA GLN A 162 24.75 13.75 9.24
C GLN A 162 25.02 14.86 8.24
N ALA A 163 24.73 14.58 6.97
CA ALA A 163 24.73 15.58 5.91
C ALA A 163 23.81 16.74 6.34
N PRO A 164 24.32 17.98 6.49
CA PRO A 164 23.46 19.12 6.70
C PRO A 164 22.60 19.29 5.44
N GLU A 165 21.28 19.35 5.61
CA GLU A 165 20.37 19.83 4.57
C GLU A 165 20.94 21.14 4.01
N PRO A 166 21.07 21.30 2.68
CA PRO A 166 21.67 22.49 2.11
C PRO A 166 20.82 23.70 2.52
N GLU A 167 21.36 24.52 3.40
CA GLU A 167 20.80 25.82 3.74
C GLU A 167 20.48 26.58 2.44
N PRO A 168 19.35 27.31 2.37
CA PRO A 168 18.98 28.03 1.17
C PRO A 168 20.03 29.11 0.87
N LEU A 169 21.03 28.75 0.07
CA LEU A 169 22.08 29.64 -0.38
C LEU A 169 21.43 30.70 -1.27
N VAL A 170 21.31 31.92 -0.73
CA VAL A 170 20.91 33.09 -1.51
C VAL A 170 22.14 33.54 -2.29
N PHE A 171 22.12 33.37 -3.61
CA PHE A 171 23.20 33.81 -4.49
C PHE A 171 22.90 35.22 -5.02
N ARG A 172 23.84 36.14 -4.84
CA ARG A 172 23.89 37.43 -5.54
C ARG A 172 24.60 37.22 -6.88
N HIS A 173 24.03 37.79 -7.93
CA HIS A 173 24.61 37.79 -9.27
C HIS A 173 25.06 39.21 -9.65
N PRO A 174 26.32 39.60 -9.35
CA PRO A 174 26.84 40.89 -9.75
C PRO A 174 26.95 40.98 -11.29
N VAL A 175 26.58 42.12 -11.85
CA VAL A 175 26.64 42.38 -13.29
C VAL A 175 27.46 43.64 -13.53
N GLU A 176 28.46 43.57 -14.41
CA GLU A 176 29.19 44.74 -14.91
C GLU A 176 28.57 45.19 -16.24
N LEU A 177 28.25 46.48 -16.30
CA LEU A 177 27.63 47.11 -17.45
C LEU A 177 28.56 48.20 -18.00
N ARG A 178 28.94 48.09 -19.28
CA ARG A 178 29.73 49.10 -19.98
C ARG A 178 28.90 49.76 -21.08
N PHE A 179 28.73 51.07 -20.99
CA PHE A 179 27.93 51.88 -21.92
C PHE A 179 28.76 52.97 -22.59
N ARG A 180 28.35 53.41 -23.77
CA ARG A 180 28.91 54.56 -24.49
C ARG A 180 27.77 55.52 -24.87
N GLY A 181 27.93 56.80 -24.56
CA GLY A 181 26.93 57.83 -24.84
C GLY A 181 27.38 59.20 -24.34
N SER A 182 26.49 60.19 -24.33
CA SER A 182 26.82 61.51 -23.81
C SER A 182 26.86 61.52 -22.28
N PHE A 183 27.77 62.29 -21.67
CA PHE A 183 27.92 62.37 -20.22
C PHE A 183 26.60 62.74 -19.49
N ARG A 184 25.76 63.56 -20.14
CA ARG A 184 24.46 63.98 -19.59
C ARG A 184 23.47 62.81 -19.51
N GLU A 185 23.45 61.94 -20.51
CA GLU A 185 22.60 60.74 -20.54
C GLU A 185 23.07 59.70 -19.51
N ALA A 186 24.38 59.48 -19.41
CA ALA A 186 24.96 58.57 -18.42
C ALA A 186 24.64 59.01 -16.97
N LEU A 187 24.75 60.30 -16.68
CA LEU A 187 24.42 60.85 -15.37
C LEU A 187 22.92 60.77 -15.06
N ALA A 188 22.06 60.95 -16.07
CA ALA A 188 20.61 60.82 -15.91
C ALA A 188 20.20 59.38 -15.56
N TYR A 189 20.86 58.38 -16.16
CA TYR A 189 20.63 56.97 -15.88
C TYR A 189 21.02 56.59 -14.44
N VAL A 190 22.22 56.96 -13.98
CA VAL A 190 22.71 56.63 -12.62
C VAL A 190 21.85 57.25 -11.52
N ARG A 191 21.25 58.43 -11.76
CA ARG A 191 20.34 59.07 -10.79
C ARG A 191 18.98 58.41 -10.69
N ARG A 192 18.63 57.55 -11.64
CA ARG A 192 17.32 56.89 -11.73
C ARG A 192 17.35 55.44 -11.22
N LEU A 193 18.55 54.85 -11.14
CA LEU A 193 18.81 53.61 -10.41
C LEU A 193 18.71 53.84 -8.90
#